data_AF-A0A3D3I2Z9-F1
#
_entry.id   AF-A0A3D3I2Z9-F1
#
_cell.length_a   1.000
_cell.length_b   1.000
_cell.length_c   1.000
_cell.angle_alpha   90.00
_cell.angle_beta   90.00
_cell.angle_gamma   90.00
#
_symmetry.space_group_name_H-M   'P 1'
#
loop_
_entity.id
_entity.type
_entity.pdbx_description
1 polymer ?
#
loop_
_entity_poly.entity_id
_entity_poly.type
_entity_poly.pdbx_seq_one_letter_code
_entity_poly.pdbx_strand_id
1 'polypeptide(L)'
;AAEAHHSHIPALVKEIEPAIWAAKGRTGPELDACIESNVEHSAGQITSRSDIIRQFVADGKVQIVGGVYDLDTGRVNWLSSVPQSAYVRVRR
;
A
#
# COMPACT_ATOMS: atom_id res chain seq x y z
N ALA A 1 40.16 -3.19 9.09
CA ALA A 1 39.26 -2.64 8.06
C ALA A 1 38.25 -3.71 7.71
N ALA A 2 36.97 -3.47 7.99
CA ALA A 2 35.86 -4.29 7.52
C ALA A 2 34.75 -3.29 7.18
N GLU A 3 34.50 -3.11 5.90
CA GLU A 3 33.50 -2.20 5.38
C GLU A 3 32.11 -2.74 5.73
N ALA A 4 31.40 -2.01 6.58
CA ALA A 4 29.97 -2.20 6.79
C ALA A 4 29.25 -1.77 5.49
N HIS A 5 28.95 -2.73 4.63
CA HIS A 5 28.00 -2.51 3.54
C HIS A 5 26.66 -2.07 4.15
N HIS A 6 26.18 -0.89 3.78
CA HIS A 6 24.95 -0.28 4.30
C HIS A 6 23.73 -1.17 3.98
N SER A 7 23.34 -2.04 4.91
CA SER A 7 22.12 -2.83 4.78
C SER A 7 20.91 -1.94 5.03
N HIS A 8 20.11 -1.69 3.98
CA HIS A 8 18.90 -0.86 4.07
C HIS A 8 17.64 -1.68 4.38
N ILE A 9 17.73 -3.01 4.35
CA ILE A 9 16.60 -3.91 4.65
C ILE A 9 16.00 -3.64 6.05
N PRO A 10 16.79 -3.48 7.13
CA PRO A 10 16.22 -3.20 8.45
C PRO A 10 15.41 -1.90 8.52
N ALA A 11 15.82 -0.87 7.75
CA ALA A 11 15.08 0.38 7.68
C ALA A 11 13.72 0.18 6.98
N LEU A 12 13.68 -0.60 5.90
CA LEU A 12 12.42 -0.94 5.22
C LEU A 12 11.49 -1.77 6.11
N VAL A 13 12.03 -2.73 6.85
CA VAL A 13 11.26 -3.53 7.82
C VAL A 13 10.63 -2.63 8.88
N LYS A 14 11.37 -1.64 9.39
CA LYS A 14 10.86 -0.68 10.37
C LYS A 14 9.70 0.17 9.83
N GLU A 15 9.74 0.56 8.55
CA GLU A 15 8.63 1.35 7.96
C GLU A 15 7.34 0.53 7.82
N ILE A 16 7.41 -0.80 7.70
CA ILE A 16 6.22 -1.66 7.57
C ILE A 16 5.68 -2.21 8.91
N GLU A 17 6.45 -2.11 10.01
CA GLU A 17 6.01 -2.53 11.34
C GLU A 17 4.63 -1.98 11.77
N PRO A 18 4.29 -0.69 11.51
CA PRO A 18 2.98 -0.15 11.84
C PRO A 18 1.81 -0.91 11.20
N ALA A 19 2.00 -1.42 9.98
CA ALA A 19 0.99 -2.21 9.28
C ALA A 19 0.74 -3.57 9.95
N ILE A 20 1.79 -4.18 10.50
CA ILE A 20 1.68 -5.45 11.22
C ILE A 20 0.82 -5.27 12.48
N TRP A 21 1.05 -4.20 13.24
CA TRP A 21 0.25 -3.92 14.44
C TRP A 21 -1.20 -3.58 14.09
N ALA A 22 -1.44 -2.84 12.99
CA ALA A 22 -2.77 -2.51 12.52
C ALA A 22 -3.55 -3.70 11.93
N ALA A 23 -2.85 -4.76 11.52
CA ALA A 23 -3.44 -6.00 11.06
C ALA A 23 -3.88 -6.94 12.20
N LYS A 24 -3.31 -6.79 13.41
CA LYS A 24 -3.67 -7.63 14.55
C LYS A 24 -5.16 -7.52 14.87
N GLY A 25 -5.84 -8.67 14.92
CA GLY A 25 -7.27 -8.75 15.22
C GLY A 25 -8.19 -8.49 14.02
N ARG A 26 -7.65 -8.26 12.82
CA ARG A 26 -8.43 -8.33 11.58
C ARG A 26 -8.83 -9.79 11.30
N THR A 27 -9.99 -9.96 10.68
CA THR A 27 -10.51 -11.26 10.25
C THR A 27 -9.77 -11.74 8.99
N GLY A 28 -9.47 -13.04 8.90
CA GLY A 28 -8.84 -13.64 7.72
C GLY A 28 -7.42 -14.15 7.99
N PRO A 29 -6.69 -14.59 6.96
CA PRO A 29 -5.30 -14.99 7.11
C PRO A 29 -4.43 -13.81 7.56
N GLU A 30 -3.57 -14.05 8.55
CA GLU A 30 -2.74 -13.00 9.17
C GLU A 30 -1.84 -12.28 8.15
N LEU A 31 -1.27 -13.04 7.20
CA LEU A 31 -0.42 -12.49 6.15
C LEU A 31 -1.21 -11.55 5.22
N ASP A 32 -2.39 -11.98 4.76
CA ASP A 32 -3.24 -11.17 3.87
C ASP A 32 -3.65 -9.87 4.56
N ALA A 33 -4.07 -9.95 5.83
CA ALA A 33 -4.40 -8.78 6.63
C ALA A 33 -3.21 -7.81 6.78
N CYS A 34 -1.99 -8.33 6.95
CA CYS A 34 -0.77 -7.51 7.00
C CYS A 34 -0.47 -6.85 5.66
N ILE A 35 -0.62 -7.56 4.54
CA ILE A 35 -0.43 -7.02 3.19
C ILE A 35 -1.42 -5.89 2.93
N GLU A 36 -2.71 -6.11 3.19
CA GLU A 36 -3.76 -5.10 3.02
C GLU A 36 -3.50 -3.88 3.89
N SER A 37 -3.17 -4.10 5.18
CA SER A 37 -2.84 -3.01 6.09
C SER A 37 -1.59 -2.24 5.66
N ASN A 38 -0.61 -2.88 4.99
CA ASN A 38 0.57 -2.21 4.48
C ASN A 38 0.26 -1.33 3.27
N VAL A 39 -0.65 -1.78 2.39
CA VAL A 39 -1.15 -0.96 1.28
C VAL A 39 -1.92 0.25 1.80
N GLU A 40 -2.81 0.07 2.78
CA GLU A 40 -3.52 1.17 3.44
C GLU A 40 -2.57 2.15 4.12
N HIS A 41 -1.58 1.63 4.85
CA HIS A 41 -0.56 2.44 5.51
C HIS A 41 0.20 3.29 4.50
N SER A 42 0.67 2.68 3.41
CA SER A 42 1.41 3.34 2.34
C SER A 42 0.57 4.41 1.63
N ALA A 43 -0.69 4.10 1.32
CA ALA A 43 -1.64 5.07 0.75
C ALA A 43 -1.88 6.27 1.69
N GLY A 44 -1.99 6.00 2.99
CA GLY A 44 -2.06 7.03 4.03
C GLY A 44 -0.81 7.91 4.07
N GLN A 45 0.39 7.33 3.97
CA GLN A 45 1.66 8.08 3.94
C GLN A 45 1.75 9.03 2.73
N ILE A 46 1.25 8.64 1.56
CA ILE A 46 1.23 9.51 0.37
C ILE A 46 0.45 10.81 0.66
N THR A 47 -0.70 10.69 1.32
CA THR A 47 -1.55 11.84 1.64
C THR A 47 -0.99 12.65 2.82
N SER A 48 -0.44 11.98 3.84
CA SER A 48 0.03 12.64 5.04
C SER A 48 1.35 13.38 4.84
N ARG A 49 2.24 12.87 3.98
CA ARG A 49 3.58 13.45 3.74
C ARG A 49 3.62 14.52 2.65
N SER A 50 2.57 14.68 1.83
CA SER A 50 2.55 15.62 0.71
C SER A 50 1.31 16.52 0.74
N ASP A 51 1.54 17.81 1.00
CA ASP A 51 0.49 18.83 0.99
C ASP A 51 -0.12 18.99 -0.41
N ILE A 52 0.70 18.87 -1.46
CA ILE A 52 0.27 18.97 -2.86
C ILE A 52 -0.70 17.85 -3.20
N ILE A 53 -0.32 16.60 -2.89
CA ILE A 53 -1.19 15.45 -3.19
C ILE A 53 -2.45 15.50 -2.34
N ARG A 54 -2.32 15.86 -1.05
CA ARG A 54 -3.47 16.02 -0.17
C ARG A 54 -4.48 17.04 -0.70
N GLN A 55 -4.01 18.19 -1.21
CA GLN A 55 -4.89 19.18 -1.82
C GLN A 55 -5.55 18.65 -3.10
N PHE A 56 -4.82 17.95 -3.96
CA PHE A 56 -5.40 17.44 -5.21
C PHE A 56 -6.43 16.33 -4.97
N VAL A 57 -6.23 15.51 -3.92
CA VAL A 57 -7.25 14.54 -3.48
C VAL A 57 -8.48 15.26 -2.92
N ALA A 58 -8.28 16.27 -2.06
CA ALA A 58 -9.38 17.07 -1.50
C ALA A 58 -10.18 17.82 -2.57
N ASP A 59 -9.50 18.31 -3.61
CA ASP A 59 -10.11 18.97 -4.77
C ASP A 59 -10.78 17.98 -5.76
N GLY A 60 -10.65 16.66 -5.53
CA GLY A 60 -11.16 15.62 -6.43
C GLY A 60 -10.43 15.53 -7.78
N LYS A 61 -9.25 16.15 -7.90
CA LYS A 61 -8.43 16.15 -9.14
C LYS A 61 -7.71 14.83 -9.35
N VAL A 62 -7.36 14.14 -8.26
CA VAL A 62 -6.71 12.83 -8.27
C VAL A 62 -7.32 11.94 -7.19
N GLN A 63 -7.18 10.64 -7.35
CA GLN A 63 -7.58 9.64 -6.36
C GLN A 63 -6.40 8.72 -6.05
N ILE A 64 -6.26 8.35 -4.78
CA ILE A 64 -5.31 7.33 -4.33
C ILE A 64 -6.06 5.99 -4.25
N VAL A 65 -5.45 4.98 -4.88
CA VAL A 65 -6.02 3.64 -5.02
C VAL A 65 -5.02 2.62 -4.52
N GLY A 66 -5.43 1.77 -3.57
CA GLY A 66 -4.64 0.64 -3.10
C GLY A 66 -4.97 -0.64 -3.88
N GLY A 67 -3.96 -1.47 -4.17
CA GLY A 67 -4.16 -2.78 -4.78
C GLY A 67 -3.06 -3.77 -4.43
N VAL A 68 -3.43 -5.04 -4.37
CA VAL A 68 -2.55 -6.19 -4.14
C VAL A 68 -2.50 -7.02 -5.40
N TYR A 69 -1.29 -7.30 -5.91
CA TYR A 69 -1.09 -8.11 -7.10
C TYR A 69 -0.81 -9.56 -6.71
N ASP A 70 -1.61 -10.47 -7.23
CA ASP A 70 -1.45 -11.92 -7.08
C ASP A 70 -0.56 -12.46 -8.20
N LEU A 71 0.58 -13.05 -7.81
CA LEU A 71 1.60 -13.53 -8.75
C LEU A 71 1.18 -14.78 -9.53
N ASP A 72 0.36 -15.63 -8.94
CA ASP A 72 -0.04 -16.91 -9.53
C ASP A 72 -1.11 -16.72 -10.62
N THR A 73 -2.05 -15.81 -10.35
CA THR A 73 -3.20 -15.54 -11.21
C THR A 73 -3.00 -14.33 -12.13
N GLY A 74 -2.05 -13.46 -11.80
CA GLY A 74 -1.81 -12.19 -12.49
C GLY A 74 -2.91 -11.15 -12.28
N ARG A 75 -3.74 -11.30 -11.25
CA ARG A 75 -4.87 -10.41 -10.95
C ARG A 75 -4.48 -9.37 -9.91
N VAL A 76 -5.05 -8.18 -10.04
CA VAL A 76 -4.99 -7.17 -8.98
C VAL A 76 -6.28 -7.24 -8.18
N ASN A 77 -6.16 -7.48 -6.87
CA ASN A 77 -7.23 -7.27 -5.91
C ASN A 77 -7.15 -5.82 -5.40
N TRP A 78 -8.20 -5.05 -5.61
CA TRP A 78 -8.18 -3.64 -5.27
C TRP A 78 -8.83 -3.39 -3.90
N LEU A 79 -8.14 -2.63 -3.05
CA LEU A 79 -8.60 -2.28 -1.72
C LEU A 79 -9.43 -0.99 -1.82
N SER A 80 -10.64 -1.01 -1.28
CA SER A 80 -11.72 -0.12 -1.68
C SER A 80 -11.44 1.37 -1.44
N SER A 81 -11.34 2.11 -2.55
CA SER A 81 -11.88 3.47 -2.74
C SER A 81 -12.41 3.71 -4.16
N VAL A 82 -12.34 2.71 -5.06
CA VAL A 82 -12.66 2.86 -6.49
C VAL A 82 -13.87 2.01 -6.85
N PRO A 83 -14.88 2.56 -7.54
CA PRO A 83 -15.88 1.76 -8.22
C PRO A 83 -15.18 0.85 -9.24
N GLN A 84 -15.57 -0.42 -9.29
CA GLN A 84 -14.99 -1.40 -10.22
C GLN A 84 -15.14 -1.01 -11.70
N SER A 85 -16.06 -0.08 -12.01
CA SER A 85 -16.25 0.53 -13.33
C SER A 85 -15.13 1.48 -13.76
N ALA A 86 -14.28 1.96 -12.85
CA ALA A 86 -13.17 2.86 -13.17
C ALA A 86 -11.87 2.13 -13.55
N TYR A 87 -11.84 0.78 -13.48
CA TYR A 87 -10.69 0.02 -13.95
C TYR A 87 -10.60 0.02 -15.47
N VAL A 88 -9.62 0.74 -16.00
CA VAL A 88 -9.19 0.57 -17.39
C VAL A 88 -8.54 -0.80 -17.53
N ARG A 89 -9.08 -1.64 -18.40
CA ARG A 89 -8.49 -2.91 -18.79
C ARG A 89 -7.11 -2.61 -19.41
N VAL A 90 -6.03 -3.02 -18.75
CA VAL A 90 -4.69 -3.01 -19.35
C VAL A 90 -4.75 -3.95 -20.54
N ARG A 91 -4.84 -3.38 -21.75
CA ARG A 91 -4.72 -4.17 -22.97
C ARG A 91 -3.26 -4.57 -23.08
N ARG A 92 -3.04 -5.88 -23.21
CA ARG A 92 -1.79 -6.38 -23.79
C ARG A 92 -1.65 -5.85 -25.21
#